data_AF-A0A9D2MPZ1-F1
#
_entry.id   AF-A0A9D2MPZ1-F1
#
_cell.length_a   1.000
_cell.length_b   1.000
_cell.length_c   1.000
_cell.angle_alpha   90.00
_cell.angle_beta   90.00
_cell.angle_gamma   90.00
#
_symmetry.space_group_name_H-M   'P 1'
#
loop_
_entity.id
_entity.type
_entity.pdbx_description
1 polymer ?
#
loop_
_entity_poly.entity_id
_entity_poly.type
_entity_poly.pdbx_seq_one_letter_code
_entity_poly.pdbx_strand_id
1 'polypeptide(L)'
;MATGTLMIQARTANDALPLPGVSVKILDAQNQLLYDLVTDESGQTETVSLPAAEKELSLQPDYQGSPYTTYRIIAQADGFQTLYVSGVHIFDGIAAVQPAPMTPMTERQQTPGRTEIIIGKPAVQQNDPWNQEGPAVEPFILRQVVIPNPITVHLGRPASAAANVQVSFPDYVKNVASSEIYPTWPASSLTANIYAIITFALNRVFTEWYRSQGYPFDITNSTSYDQYFVYGRTIYDSISQIVDRIFDQYVRRAGHNVPYFTSFCNGTTVTCRGLSQWGTVTLAQQGQTPLQILRHYYPDDVEIATAEAIAAVPVSYPGTILRAGSSGLDVQTIQTYLNRIRQNYPAIPAITDPAGVFGNSTLAAVKKFQCVFGLTPDGLVGPATWNKISYLYTAVTRLADLESEGSSLGIGTVPPASVLRFGSTGQDVLTLQAILSLISEYYPSVPRLTQNGVFDNQTRQAVIAFQQLMRLNPDGIVGPATWSALYDVYLGIPENTPSAPGAETVEYTVQSGDTLWLLARRFGTTVDAIKALNNLTSDMLYIGQKLLIPAEGGTPSFSYTVQPGDTLWLLSRRFNTTVDAIKALNGLTSDLLSVGQVLQIPES
;
A
#
# COMPACT_ATOMS: atom_id res chain seq x y z
N MET A 1 -11.02 20.64 -25.26
CA MET A 1 -11.07 21.10 -23.86
C MET A 1 -9.89 20.46 -23.16
N ALA A 2 -9.16 21.23 -22.35
CA ALA A 2 -8.09 20.70 -21.51
C ALA A 2 -8.68 19.65 -20.54
N THR A 3 -8.03 18.49 -20.44
CA THR A 3 -8.53 17.35 -19.65
C THR A 3 -7.37 16.56 -19.06
N GLY A 4 -7.52 16.11 -17.81
CA GLY A 4 -6.65 15.11 -17.19
C GLY A 4 -7.44 13.85 -16.87
N THR A 5 -6.76 12.80 -16.43
CA THR A 5 -7.41 11.54 -16.05
C THR A 5 -7.23 11.22 -14.57
N LEU A 6 -8.20 10.52 -13.99
CA LEU A 6 -8.18 10.12 -12.58
C LEU A 6 -8.57 8.65 -12.42
N MET A 7 -7.79 7.93 -11.62
CA MET A 7 -8.09 6.58 -11.13
C MET A 7 -8.04 6.59 -9.60
N ILE A 8 -8.99 5.92 -8.95
CA ILE A 8 -8.98 5.75 -7.48
C ILE A 8 -8.42 4.38 -7.15
N GLN A 9 -7.53 4.32 -6.16
CA GLN A 9 -6.94 3.09 -5.67
C GLN A 9 -7.27 2.89 -4.20
N ALA A 10 -8.30 2.08 -3.92
CA ALA A 10 -8.73 1.75 -2.57
C ALA A 10 -7.91 0.59 -1.99
N ARG A 11 -7.39 0.82 -0.79
CA ARG A 11 -6.58 -0.15 -0.06
C ARG A 11 -6.91 -0.08 1.42
N THR A 12 -6.62 -1.14 2.16
CA THR A 12 -6.59 -1.08 3.64
C THR A 12 -5.49 -0.09 4.08
N ALA A 13 -5.55 0.38 5.33
CA ALA A 13 -4.52 1.25 5.89
C ALA A 13 -3.09 0.72 5.65
N ASN A 14 -2.13 1.65 5.50
CA ASN A 14 -0.74 1.37 5.11
C ASN A 14 -0.57 0.64 3.77
N ASP A 15 -1.52 0.79 2.85
CA ASP A 15 -1.51 0.20 1.50
C ASP A 15 -1.39 -1.34 1.47
N ALA A 16 -1.70 -2.00 2.59
CA ALA A 16 -1.38 -3.40 2.81
C ALA A 16 -2.11 -4.34 1.83
N LEU A 17 -3.40 -4.11 1.56
CA LEU A 17 -4.21 -4.94 0.67
C LEU A 17 -5.12 -4.10 -0.23
N PRO A 18 -5.27 -4.46 -1.51
CA PRO A 18 -6.28 -3.87 -2.38
C PRO A 18 -7.69 -4.20 -1.88
N LEU A 19 -8.62 -3.25 -2.02
CA LEU A 19 -10.02 -3.41 -1.61
C LEU A 19 -10.97 -3.38 -2.81
N PRO A 20 -11.53 -4.52 -3.23
CA PRO A 20 -12.59 -4.56 -4.23
C PRO A 20 -13.93 -4.09 -3.68
N GLY A 21 -14.85 -3.69 -4.57
CA GLY A 21 -16.23 -3.37 -4.21
C GLY A 21 -16.43 -2.03 -3.49
N VAL A 22 -15.40 -1.18 -3.41
CA VAL A 22 -15.50 0.16 -2.81
C VAL A 22 -16.28 1.06 -3.77
N SER A 23 -17.41 1.60 -3.33
CA SER A 23 -18.20 2.59 -4.07
C SER A 23 -17.50 3.95 -3.98
N VAL A 24 -17.29 4.58 -5.13
CA VAL A 24 -16.51 5.81 -5.28
C VAL A 24 -17.32 6.84 -6.06
N LYS A 25 -17.57 8.00 -5.45
CA LYS A 25 -18.22 9.14 -6.10
C LYS A 25 -17.24 10.26 -6.33
N ILE A 26 -17.20 10.81 -7.54
CA ILE A 26 -16.39 11.97 -7.92
C ILE A 26 -17.33 13.15 -8.14
N LEU A 27 -17.07 14.25 -7.43
CA LEU A 27 -17.87 15.47 -7.47
C LEU A 27 -17.02 16.68 -7.85
N ASP A 28 -17.64 17.65 -8.53
CA ASP A 28 -17.02 18.94 -8.80
C ASP A 28 -17.01 19.87 -7.56
N ALA A 29 -16.50 21.09 -7.75
CA ALA A 29 -16.44 22.11 -6.71
C ALA A 29 -17.84 22.55 -6.20
N GLN A 30 -18.89 22.36 -7.00
CA GLN A 30 -20.30 22.67 -6.73
C GLN A 30 -21.07 21.49 -6.11
N ASN A 31 -20.39 20.37 -5.81
CA ASN A 31 -20.99 19.11 -5.34
C ASN A 31 -21.92 18.44 -6.36
N GLN A 32 -21.78 18.73 -7.65
CA GLN A 32 -22.44 17.96 -8.68
C GLN A 32 -21.70 16.63 -8.84
N LEU A 33 -22.45 15.52 -8.80
CA LEU A 33 -21.92 14.19 -9.09
C LEU A 33 -21.54 14.10 -10.56
N LEU A 34 -20.30 13.72 -10.83
CA LEU A 34 -19.78 13.51 -12.19
C LEU A 34 -19.65 12.03 -12.54
N TYR A 35 -19.15 11.22 -11.60
CA TYR A 35 -18.94 9.79 -11.78
C TYR A 35 -19.31 9.02 -10.50
N ASP A 36 -19.83 7.81 -10.68
CA ASP A 36 -20.10 6.82 -9.65
C ASP A 36 -19.46 5.50 -10.10
N LEU A 37 -18.42 5.06 -9.40
CA LEU A 37 -17.50 4.00 -9.79
C LEU A 37 -17.42 2.94 -8.69
N VAL A 38 -16.92 1.76 -9.04
CA VAL A 38 -16.64 0.68 -8.10
C VAL A 38 -15.22 0.15 -8.35
N THR A 39 -14.50 -0.19 -7.28
CA THR A 39 -13.17 -0.79 -7.41
C THR A 39 -13.21 -2.26 -7.80
N ASP A 40 -12.28 -2.67 -8.66
CA ASP A 40 -12.07 -4.04 -9.10
C ASP A 40 -11.28 -4.88 -8.07
N GLU A 41 -10.95 -6.13 -8.42
CA GLU A 41 -10.11 -7.04 -7.60
C GLU A 41 -8.71 -6.49 -7.27
N SER A 42 -8.23 -5.51 -8.03
CA SER A 42 -6.96 -4.81 -7.81
C SER A 42 -7.11 -3.61 -6.88
N GLY A 43 -8.34 -3.35 -6.39
CA GLY A 43 -8.69 -2.17 -5.61
C GLY A 43 -8.69 -0.90 -6.44
N GLN A 44 -8.84 -0.98 -7.77
CA GLN A 44 -8.77 0.15 -8.67
C GLN A 44 -10.11 0.41 -9.36
N THR A 45 -10.50 1.68 -9.49
CA THR A 45 -11.61 2.04 -10.37
C THR A 45 -11.16 2.02 -11.83
N GLU A 46 -12.11 2.07 -12.77
CA GLU A 46 -11.78 2.52 -14.12
C GLU A 46 -11.22 3.96 -14.09
N THR A 47 -10.43 4.30 -15.11
CA THR A 47 -9.85 5.64 -15.28
C THR A 47 -10.84 6.55 -15.98
N VAL A 48 -11.17 7.67 -15.36
CA VAL A 48 -12.12 8.66 -15.91
C VAL A 48 -11.42 9.92 -16.40
N SER A 49 -12.03 10.61 -17.37
CA SER A 49 -11.55 11.91 -17.87
C SER A 49 -12.27 13.06 -17.19
N LEU A 50 -11.53 14.05 -16.71
CA LEU A 50 -12.03 15.20 -15.99
C LEU A 50 -11.52 16.50 -16.64
N PRO A 51 -12.38 17.54 -16.76
CA PRO A 51 -11.94 18.86 -17.18
C PRO A 51 -10.75 19.37 -16.36
N ALA A 52 -9.83 20.05 -17.03
CA ALA A 52 -8.66 20.65 -16.41
C ALA A 52 -8.46 22.10 -16.92
N ALA A 53 -7.67 22.87 -16.18
CA ALA A 53 -7.16 24.15 -16.67
C ALA A 53 -6.05 23.92 -17.72
N GLU A 54 -5.88 24.84 -18.66
CA GLU A 54 -4.89 24.73 -19.74
C GLU A 54 -3.47 24.56 -19.20
N LYS A 55 -2.71 23.63 -19.79
CA LYS A 55 -1.37 23.26 -19.34
C LYS A 55 -0.42 24.45 -19.27
N GLU A 56 -0.53 25.40 -20.19
CA GLU A 56 0.32 26.58 -20.31
C GLU A 56 0.32 27.43 -19.03
N LEU A 57 -0.79 27.45 -18.29
CA LEU A 57 -0.93 28.20 -17.04
C LEU A 57 0.02 27.69 -15.95
N SER A 58 0.35 26.40 -15.96
CA SER A 58 1.28 25.79 -14.99
C SER A 58 2.76 26.08 -15.29
N LEU A 59 3.05 26.63 -16.48
CA LEU A 59 4.41 26.96 -16.93
C LEU A 59 4.72 28.46 -16.76
N GLN A 60 3.76 29.24 -16.25
CA GLN A 60 3.86 30.69 -16.07
C GLN A 60 4.03 31.02 -14.58
N PRO A 61 5.23 31.42 -14.12
CA PRO A 61 5.49 31.69 -12.70
C PRO A 61 4.70 32.87 -12.12
N ASP A 62 4.22 33.78 -12.99
CA ASP A 62 3.47 34.99 -12.65
C ASP A 62 1.94 34.78 -12.65
N TYR A 63 1.45 33.63 -13.11
CA TYR A 63 0.03 33.32 -13.15
C TYR A 63 -0.58 33.23 -11.73
N GLN A 64 -1.61 34.03 -11.48
CA GLN A 64 -2.23 34.15 -10.15
C GLN A 64 -3.40 33.18 -9.92
N GLY A 65 -3.89 32.51 -10.97
CA GLY A 65 -4.98 31.54 -10.87
C GLY A 65 -4.50 30.15 -10.45
N SER A 66 -5.39 29.15 -10.51
CA SER A 66 -5.03 27.75 -10.28
C SER A 66 -4.81 27.06 -11.63
N PRO A 67 -3.61 26.54 -11.92
CA PRO A 67 -3.33 25.87 -13.19
C PRO A 67 -3.83 24.41 -13.22
N TYR A 68 -4.89 24.15 -12.46
CA TYR A 68 -5.52 22.84 -12.28
C TYR A 68 -6.99 23.04 -11.87
N THR A 69 -7.79 22.00 -12.05
CA THR A 69 -9.17 21.96 -11.57
C THR A 69 -9.25 21.09 -10.32
N THR A 70 -10.13 21.43 -9.37
CA THR A 70 -10.26 20.71 -8.09
C THR A 70 -11.54 19.87 -8.06
N TYR A 71 -11.44 18.67 -7.47
CA TYR A 71 -12.55 17.74 -7.30
C TYR A 71 -12.64 17.23 -5.86
N ARG A 72 -13.78 16.63 -5.53
CA ARG A 72 -14.02 15.91 -4.28
C ARG A 72 -14.32 14.45 -4.57
N ILE A 73 -13.89 13.57 -3.68
CA ILE A 73 -14.10 12.13 -3.78
C ILE A 73 -14.71 11.63 -2.49
N ILE A 74 -15.69 10.74 -2.60
CA ILE A 74 -16.29 10.02 -1.49
C ILE A 74 -16.12 8.53 -1.77
N ALA A 75 -15.42 7.81 -0.90
CA ALA A 75 -15.25 6.37 -0.99
C ALA A 75 -15.92 5.66 0.19
N GLN A 76 -16.70 4.62 -0.11
CA GLN A 76 -17.56 3.90 0.82
C GLN A 76 -17.44 2.40 0.61
N ALA A 77 -17.27 1.67 1.71
CA ALA A 77 -17.27 0.21 1.72
C ALA A 77 -17.81 -0.29 3.07
N ASP A 78 -18.46 -1.45 3.05
CA ASP A 78 -19.01 -2.06 4.26
C ASP A 78 -17.90 -2.42 5.24
N GLY A 79 -18.10 -2.13 6.53
CA GLY A 79 -17.09 -2.33 7.56
C GLY A 79 -15.98 -1.27 7.60
N PHE A 80 -16.01 -0.25 6.74
CA PHE A 80 -15.04 0.84 6.73
C PHE A 80 -15.69 2.21 7.00
N GLN A 81 -14.90 3.13 7.56
CA GLN A 81 -15.28 4.52 7.65
C GLN A 81 -15.42 5.12 6.24
N THR A 82 -16.35 6.07 6.08
CA THR A 82 -16.48 6.81 4.82
C THR A 82 -15.29 7.76 4.68
N LEU A 83 -14.57 7.63 3.57
CA LEU A 83 -13.44 8.49 3.25
C LEU A 83 -13.91 9.65 2.36
N TYR A 84 -13.58 10.87 2.77
CA TYR A 84 -13.77 12.09 1.99
C TYR A 84 -12.41 12.64 1.59
N VAL A 85 -12.18 12.86 0.31
CA VAL A 85 -10.98 13.54 -0.19
C VAL A 85 -11.41 14.85 -0.85
N SER A 86 -10.90 15.97 -0.36
CA SER A 86 -11.17 17.30 -0.91
C SER A 86 -9.91 17.90 -1.51
N GLY A 87 -10.05 18.61 -2.63
CA GLY A 87 -8.93 19.31 -3.28
C GLY A 87 -8.10 18.42 -4.22
N VAL A 88 -8.70 17.39 -4.79
CA VAL A 88 -8.02 16.53 -5.79
C VAL A 88 -7.74 17.38 -7.03
N HIS A 89 -6.46 17.64 -7.31
CA HIS A 89 -6.07 18.47 -8.45
C HIS A 89 -5.95 17.64 -9.71
N ILE A 90 -6.57 18.10 -10.80
CA ILE A 90 -6.44 17.51 -12.13
C ILE A 90 -5.74 18.52 -13.04
N PHE A 91 -4.67 18.05 -13.69
CA PHE A 91 -3.83 18.82 -14.61
C PHE A 91 -4.03 18.32 -16.04
N ASP A 92 -3.99 19.25 -16.99
CA ASP A 92 -4.19 18.94 -18.41
C ASP A 92 -3.12 17.99 -18.97
N GLY A 93 -3.58 16.91 -19.58
CA GLY A 93 -2.75 15.85 -20.15
C GLY A 93 -2.01 14.99 -19.11
N ILE A 94 -2.33 15.09 -17.82
CA ILE A 94 -1.69 14.31 -16.76
C ILE A 94 -2.65 13.25 -16.21
N ALA A 95 -2.13 12.03 -16.06
CA ALA A 95 -2.81 10.97 -15.34
C ALA A 95 -2.55 11.09 -13.83
N ALA A 96 -3.63 11.09 -13.07
CA ALA A 96 -3.63 11.17 -11.62
C ALA A 96 -4.15 9.87 -10.99
N VAL A 97 -3.52 9.46 -9.89
CA VAL A 97 -3.97 8.36 -9.05
C VAL A 97 -4.26 8.90 -7.68
N GLN A 98 -5.47 8.67 -7.17
CA GLN A 98 -5.84 9.01 -5.80
C GLN A 98 -5.84 7.74 -4.93
N PRO A 99 -4.87 7.61 -4.02
CA PRO A 99 -4.94 6.63 -2.95
C PRO A 99 -6.18 6.85 -2.09
N ALA A 100 -6.90 5.78 -1.78
CA ALA A 100 -8.04 5.78 -0.87
C ALA A 100 -7.76 4.79 0.27
N PRO A 101 -6.97 5.18 1.29
CA PRO A 101 -6.71 4.33 2.44
C PRO A 101 -7.98 4.22 3.29
N MET A 102 -8.64 3.06 3.22
CA MET A 102 -9.86 2.77 3.94
C MET A 102 -9.53 2.36 5.38
N THR A 103 -10.18 3.02 6.33
CA THR A 103 -10.01 2.75 7.77
C THR A 103 -11.14 1.85 8.26
N PRO A 104 -10.86 0.67 8.82
CA PRO A 104 -11.91 -0.19 9.37
C PRO A 104 -12.74 0.50 10.46
N MET A 105 -14.00 0.13 10.57
CA MET A 105 -14.86 0.50 11.70
C MET A 105 -14.47 -0.31 12.93
N THR A 106 -14.61 0.28 14.12
CA THR A 106 -14.46 -0.47 15.37
C THR A 106 -15.72 -1.32 15.63
N GLU A 107 -15.59 -2.49 16.27
CA GLU A 107 -16.69 -3.45 16.53
C GLU A 107 -17.94 -2.84 17.20
N ARG A 108 -17.80 -1.71 17.90
CA ARG A 108 -18.89 -1.01 18.59
C ARG A 108 -19.59 0.06 17.75
N GLN A 109 -19.07 0.39 16.57
CA GLN A 109 -19.66 1.41 15.69
C GLN A 109 -20.74 0.79 14.81
N GLN A 110 -21.98 1.25 14.98
CA GLN A 110 -23.13 0.83 14.14
C GLN A 110 -23.24 1.65 12.84
N THR A 111 -22.63 2.83 12.79
CA THR A 111 -22.62 3.72 11.62
C THR A 111 -21.19 4.07 11.23
N PRO A 112 -20.85 4.08 9.93
CA PRO A 112 -19.53 4.49 9.47
C PRO A 112 -19.12 5.85 10.02
N GLY A 113 -17.90 5.91 10.58
CA GLY A 113 -17.25 7.17 10.91
C GLY A 113 -16.86 7.95 9.66
N ARG A 114 -16.29 9.14 9.85
CA ARG A 114 -15.79 10.00 8.78
C ARG A 114 -14.27 10.13 8.86
N THR A 115 -13.59 9.76 7.79
CA THR A 115 -12.17 10.07 7.56
C THR A 115 -12.09 11.16 6.48
N GLU A 116 -11.22 12.16 6.65
CA GLU A 116 -11.09 13.25 5.69
C GLU A 116 -9.62 13.52 5.34
N ILE A 117 -9.36 13.66 4.04
CA ILE A 117 -8.08 14.06 3.47
C ILE A 117 -8.30 15.39 2.76
N ILE A 118 -7.57 16.43 3.20
CA ILE A 118 -7.65 17.77 2.62
C ILE A 118 -6.35 18.06 1.89
N ILE A 119 -6.44 18.18 0.57
CA ILE A 119 -5.30 18.52 -0.29
C ILE A 119 -5.32 20.03 -0.51
N GLY A 120 -4.31 20.72 0.05
CA GLY A 120 -4.10 22.15 -0.16
C GLY A 120 -3.35 22.45 -1.46
N LYS A 121 -3.20 23.74 -1.78
CA LYS A 121 -2.39 24.22 -2.93
C LYS A 121 -0.97 23.66 -2.87
N PRO A 122 -0.30 23.37 -4.01
CA PRO A 122 1.10 22.97 -4.00
C PRO A 122 2.02 24.05 -3.39
N ALA A 123 3.16 23.65 -2.82
CA ALA A 123 4.09 24.55 -2.13
C ALA A 123 4.65 25.63 -3.06
N VAL A 124 4.84 25.33 -4.36
CA VAL A 124 5.16 26.32 -5.41
C VAL A 124 4.08 27.40 -5.62
N GLN A 125 2.94 27.35 -4.94
CA GLN A 125 1.91 28.39 -4.94
C GLN A 125 1.64 28.99 -3.55
N GLN A 126 2.39 28.56 -2.53
CA GLN A 126 2.25 29.03 -1.15
C GLN A 126 3.26 30.15 -0.83
N ASN A 127 2.95 30.96 0.19
CA ASN A 127 3.78 32.06 0.68
C ASN A 127 4.22 31.84 2.15
N ASP A 128 4.33 30.58 2.57
CA ASP A 128 4.60 30.24 3.97
C ASP A 128 6.04 30.59 4.39
N PRO A 129 6.27 30.94 5.67
CA PRO A 129 7.60 31.25 6.19
C PRO A 129 8.55 30.05 6.08
N TRP A 130 9.73 30.29 5.52
CA TRP A 130 10.73 29.30 5.13
C TRP A 130 11.89 29.26 6.13
N ASN A 131 12.08 28.13 6.85
CA ASN A 131 13.17 27.90 7.80
C ASN A 131 13.69 26.45 7.73
N GLN A 132 14.10 25.98 6.54
CA GLN A 132 14.76 24.68 6.41
C GLN A 132 16.17 24.73 7.02
N GLU A 133 16.31 24.32 8.27
CA GLU A 133 17.59 24.27 8.97
C GLU A 133 18.38 23.02 8.59
N GLY A 134 19.65 23.22 8.22
CA GLY A 134 20.63 22.15 8.02
C GLY A 134 21.04 21.50 9.34
N PRO A 135 21.81 20.41 9.30
CA PRO A 135 22.22 19.71 10.50
C PRO A 135 23.05 20.60 11.44
N ALA A 136 22.88 20.36 12.74
CA ALA A 136 23.72 20.90 13.80
C ALA A 136 25.14 20.34 13.67
N VAL A 137 26.11 21.05 14.23
CA VAL A 137 27.55 20.85 13.98
C VAL A 137 28.05 19.46 14.44
N GLU A 138 27.31 18.72 15.27
CA GLU A 138 27.62 17.32 15.61
C GLU A 138 26.38 16.40 15.55
N PRO A 139 26.03 15.85 14.38
CA PRO A 139 25.01 14.80 14.28
C PRO A 139 25.61 13.40 14.52
N PHE A 140 24.77 12.45 14.93
CA PHE A 140 25.08 11.03 14.79
C PHE A 140 25.02 10.68 13.30
N ILE A 141 26.14 10.23 12.76
CA ILE A 141 26.29 9.96 11.32
C ILE A 141 26.21 8.45 11.09
N LEU A 142 25.22 8.02 10.30
CA LEU A 142 25.19 6.63 9.83
C LEU A 142 26.45 6.32 9.02
N ARG A 143 27.00 5.11 9.16
CA ARG A 143 28.23 4.72 8.45
C ARG A 143 28.05 4.64 6.92
N GLN A 144 26.82 4.44 6.46
CA GLN A 144 26.45 4.33 5.05
C GLN A 144 25.07 4.95 4.80
N VAL A 145 24.82 5.37 3.56
CA VAL A 145 23.50 5.90 3.16
C VAL A 145 22.56 4.74 2.90
N VAL A 146 21.42 4.76 3.59
CA VAL A 146 20.41 3.71 3.52
C VAL A 146 19.08 4.35 3.15
N ILE A 147 18.37 3.77 2.18
CA ILE A 147 16.99 4.15 1.88
C ILE A 147 16.08 3.64 3.02
N PRO A 148 15.41 4.51 3.79
CA PRO A 148 14.58 4.10 4.92
C PRO A 148 13.37 3.29 4.46
N ASN A 149 12.96 2.28 5.25
CA ASN A 149 11.72 1.56 5.00
C ASN A 149 11.17 0.92 6.29
N PRO A 150 10.07 1.45 6.86
CA PRO A 150 9.37 2.67 6.43
C PRO A 150 10.16 3.96 6.76
N ILE A 151 9.78 5.08 6.15
CA ILE A 151 10.10 6.42 6.67
C ILE A 151 8.94 6.88 7.56
N THR A 152 9.26 7.39 8.75
CA THR A 152 8.28 7.86 9.74
C THR A 152 8.11 9.37 9.63
N VAL A 153 6.94 9.81 9.14
CA VAL A 153 6.58 11.21 8.96
C VAL A 153 5.70 11.70 10.10
N HIS A 154 6.10 12.76 10.78
CA HIS A 154 5.29 13.45 11.79
C HIS A 154 4.37 14.48 11.14
N LEU A 155 3.05 14.36 11.36
CA LEU A 155 2.02 15.19 10.74
C LEU A 155 1.81 16.53 11.47
N GLY A 156 2.90 17.19 11.85
CA GLY A 156 2.87 18.48 12.53
C GLY A 156 4.24 19.09 12.72
N ARG A 157 4.32 20.12 13.56
CA ARG A 157 5.60 20.71 13.99
C ARG A 157 6.33 19.73 14.92
N PRO A 158 7.67 19.76 15.03
CA PRO A 158 8.41 18.75 15.78
C PRO A 158 7.91 18.48 17.20
N ALA A 159 7.53 19.52 17.95
CA ALA A 159 7.04 19.41 19.33
C ALA A 159 5.49 19.36 19.44
N SER A 160 4.76 19.25 18.33
CA SER A 160 3.30 19.26 18.34
C SER A 160 2.71 17.87 18.63
N ALA A 161 1.54 17.84 19.25
CA ALA A 161 0.78 16.60 19.41
C ALA A 161 0.09 16.22 18.09
N ALA A 162 0.85 15.58 17.19
CA ALA A 162 0.36 15.09 15.91
C ALA A 162 0.73 13.61 15.70
N ALA A 163 0.02 12.95 14.79
CA ALA A 163 0.24 11.54 14.47
C ALA A 163 1.56 11.34 13.71
N ASN A 164 2.20 10.20 13.92
CA ASN A 164 3.27 9.71 13.06
C ASN A 164 2.68 8.70 12.08
N VAL A 165 2.96 8.88 10.79
CA VAL A 165 2.58 7.92 9.75
C VAL A 165 3.83 7.29 9.16
N GLN A 166 3.74 6.00 8.86
CA GLN A 166 4.81 5.25 8.24
C GLN A 166 4.43 4.94 6.80
N VAL A 167 5.31 5.29 5.88
CA VAL A 167 5.13 5.04 4.44
C VAL A 167 6.42 4.51 3.83
N SER A 168 6.32 3.90 2.65
CA SER A 168 7.52 3.58 1.88
C SER A 168 8.25 4.86 1.50
N PHE A 169 9.58 4.81 1.38
CA PHE A 169 10.33 5.96 0.90
C PHE A 169 9.94 6.41 -0.52
N PRO A 170 9.73 5.52 -1.50
CA PRO A 170 9.21 5.93 -2.81
C PRO A 170 7.85 6.64 -2.72
N ASP A 171 6.92 6.16 -1.91
CA ASP A 171 5.59 6.77 -1.78
C ASP A 171 5.66 8.11 -1.04
N TYR A 172 6.57 8.25 -0.07
CA TYR A 172 6.92 9.53 0.53
C TYR A 172 7.40 10.53 -0.53
N VAL A 173 8.36 10.14 -1.38
CA VAL A 173 8.91 11.04 -2.40
C VAL A 173 7.85 11.41 -3.45
N LYS A 174 7.02 10.46 -3.89
CA LYS A 174 5.89 10.73 -4.81
C LYS A 174 4.90 11.74 -4.21
N ASN A 175 4.59 11.58 -2.93
CA ASN A 175 3.69 12.45 -2.18
C ASN A 175 4.27 13.87 -2.09
N VAL A 176 5.52 13.98 -1.63
CA VAL A 176 6.21 15.28 -1.51
C VAL A 176 6.33 15.95 -2.86
N ALA A 177 6.82 15.27 -3.90
CA ALA A 177 6.95 15.88 -5.22
C ALA A 177 5.59 16.34 -5.76
N SER A 178 4.52 15.56 -5.55
CA SER A 178 3.16 15.96 -5.95
C SER A 178 2.61 17.15 -5.14
N SER A 179 3.16 17.40 -3.95
CA SER A 179 2.82 18.50 -3.04
C SER A 179 3.68 19.74 -3.27
N GLU A 180 4.91 19.56 -3.69
CA GLU A 180 5.88 20.62 -3.87
C GLU A 180 5.73 21.27 -5.24
N ILE A 181 5.69 20.48 -6.32
CA ILE A 181 5.83 20.96 -7.71
C ILE A 181 4.67 20.56 -8.62
N TYR A 182 4.53 21.20 -9.78
CA TYR A 182 3.50 20.85 -10.75
C TYR A 182 3.93 19.67 -11.64
N PRO A 183 3.08 18.65 -11.85
CA PRO A 183 3.40 17.46 -12.64
C PRO A 183 3.52 17.71 -14.15
N THR A 184 3.15 18.91 -14.60
CA THR A 184 3.18 19.36 -16.00
C THR A 184 4.54 19.94 -16.43
N TRP A 185 5.44 20.17 -15.47
CA TRP A 185 6.75 20.76 -15.72
C TRP A 185 7.65 19.87 -16.61
N PRO A 186 8.66 20.46 -17.28
CA PRO A 186 9.60 19.69 -18.10
C PRO A 186 10.29 18.56 -17.32
N ALA A 187 10.50 17.41 -17.96
CA ALA A 187 11.07 16.23 -17.31
C ALA A 187 12.41 16.49 -16.61
N SER A 188 13.29 17.31 -17.19
CA SER A 188 14.57 17.68 -16.54
C SER A 188 14.37 18.49 -15.27
N SER A 189 13.38 19.39 -15.25
CA SER A 189 13.01 20.19 -14.06
C SER A 189 12.41 19.29 -12.99
N LEU A 190 11.43 18.44 -13.33
CA LEU A 190 10.87 17.45 -12.40
C LEU A 190 11.97 16.59 -11.78
N THR A 191 12.86 16.05 -12.61
CA THR A 191 13.95 15.18 -12.16
C THR A 191 14.93 15.90 -11.21
N ALA A 192 15.32 17.15 -11.51
CA ALA A 192 16.21 17.92 -10.63
C ALA A 192 15.57 18.23 -9.26
N ASN A 193 14.28 18.59 -9.25
CA ASN A 193 13.54 18.81 -8.00
C ASN A 193 13.40 17.50 -7.21
N ILE A 194 13.10 16.38 -7.87
CA ILE A 194 12.97 15.07 -7.20
C ILE A 194 14.31 14.63 -6.59
N TYR A 195 15.45 14.86 -7.25
CA TYR A 195 16.76 14.64 -6.63
C TYR A 195 16.96 15.47 -5.36
N ALA A 196 16.56 16.76 -5.37
CA ALA A 196 16.66 17.61 -4.19
C ALA A 196 15.73 17.12 -3.06
N ILE A 197 14.53 16.64 -3.38
CA ILE A 197 13.58 16.05 -2.42
C ILE A 197 14.15 14.77 -1.78
N ILE A 198 14.64 13.83 -2.59
CA ILE A 198 15.22 12.56 -2.12
C ILE A 198 16.42 12.84 -1.23
N THR A 199 17.35 13.68 -1.71
CA THR A 199 18.62 13.92 -1.01
C THR A 199 18.39 14.62 0.33
N PHE A 200 17.44 15.57 0.41
CA PHE A 200 17.09 16.23 1.66
C PHE A 200 16.53 15.23 2.68
N ALA A 201 15.62 14.34 2.27
CA ALA A 201 15.04 13.34 3.16
C ALA A 201 16.10 12.33 3.63
N LEU A 202 16.97 11.88 2.74
CA LEU A 202 18.10 11.01 3.11
C LEU A 202 19.11 11.72 4.01
N ASN A 203 19.33 13.02 3.86
CA ASN A 203 20.17 13.79 4.77
C ASN A 203 19.58 13.81 6.19
N ARG A 204 18.26 14.00 6.35
CA ARG A 204 17.58 13.93 7.65
C ARG A 204 17.75 12.58 8.33
N VAL A 205 17.59 11.50 7.58
CA VAL A 205 17.75 10.12 8.07
C VAL A 205 19.21 9.82 8.41
N PHE A 206 20.13 10.15 7.50
CA PHE A 206 21.55 9.87 7.63
C PHE A 206 22.22 10.58 8.80
N THR A 207 21.74 11.78 9.12
CA THR A 207 22.21 12.58 10.27
C THR A 207 21.42 12.32 11.54
N GLU A 208 20.44 11.40 11.50
CA GLU A 208 19.50 11.13 12.58
C GLU A 208 18.92 12.42 13.17
N TRP A 209 18.59 13.40 12.32
CA TRP A 209 18.36 14.78 12.74
C TRP A 209 17.35 14.90 13.90
N TYR A 210 16.18 14.27 13.76
CA TYR A 210 15.16 14.27 14.80
C TYR A 210 15.40 13.19 15.86
N ARG A 211 15.89 12.01 15.46
CA ARG A 211 16.14 10.87 16.36
C ARG A 211 17.20 11.20 17.42
N SER A 212 18.30 11.84 17.01
CA SER A 212 19.37 12.31 17.91
C SER A 212 18.91 13.37 18.89
N GLN A 213 17.82 14.09 18.58
CA GLN A 213 17.16 15.06 19.47
C GLN A 213 16.09 14.42 20.37
N GLY A 214 15.92 13.09 20.31
CA GLY A 214 14.97 12.34 21.13
C GLY A 214 13.56 12.21 20.55
N TYR A 215 13.33 12.66 19.32
CA TYR A 215 12.03 12.49 18.66
C TYR A 215 11.85 11.07 18.08
N PRO A 216 10.62 10.53 18.07
CA PRO A 216 10.35 9.17 17.58
C PRO A 216 10.06 9.09 16.06
N PHE A 217 10.45 10.10 15.28
CA PHE A 217 10.18 10.20 13.85
C PHE A 217 11.41 10.67 13.07
N ASP A 218 11.36 10.54 11.74
CA ASP A 218 12.50 10.79 10.86
C ASP A 218 12.40 12.15 10.15
N ILE A 219 11.18 12.62 9.89
CA ILE A 219 10.92 13.88 9.18
C ILE A 219 9.52 14.44 9.52
N THR A 220 9.30 15.75 9.38
CA THR A 220 7.97 16.38 9.51
C THR A 220 7.32 16.63 8.16
N ASN A 221 6.01 16.89 8.15
CA ASN A 221 5.24 17.15 6.93
C ASN A 221 5.09 18.64 6.55
N SER A 222 5.84 19.53 7.23
CA SER A 222 5.67 20.98 7.17
C SER A 222 6.84 21.65 6.44
N THR A 223 6.55 22.47 5.43
CA THR A 223 7.55 23.24 4.65
C THR A 223 8.42 24.17 5.49
N SER A 224 7.91 24.66 6.61
CA SER A 224 8.70 25.49 7.54
C SER A 224 9.89 24.77 8.18
N TYR A 225 9.90 23.43 8.21
CA TYR A 225 10.97 22.62 8.83
C TYR A 225 11.58 21.63 7.82
N ASP A 226 10.71 20.98 7.05
CA ASP A 226 11.06 19.92 6.10
C ASP A 226 10.33 20.13 4.77
N GLN A 227 9.55 19.14 4.33
CA GLN A 227 8.93 19.08 3.00
C GLN A 227 7.43 18.94 3.13
N TYR A 228 6.68 19.48 2.17
CA TYR A 228 5.23 19.41 2.20
C TYR A 228 4.74 17.98 1.94
N PHE A 229 4.07 17.38 2.92
CA PHE A 229 3.50 16.04 2.81
C PHE A 229 2.06 15.99 3.31
N VAL A 230 1.19 15.28 2.57
CA VAL A 230 -0.22 15.08 2.92
C VAL A 230 -0.56 13.60 2.81
N TYR A 231 -0.80 12.92 3.93
CA TYR A 231 -1.07 11.47 3.91
C TYR A 231 -2.30 11.14 3.04
N GLY A 232 -2.13 10.19 2.11
CA GLY A 232 -3.19 9.76 1.18
C GLY A 232 -3.58 10.76 0.09
N ARG A 233 -2.76 11.77 -0.23
CA ARG A 233 -3.06 12.70 -1.35
C ARG A 233 -2.93 12.06 -2.73
N THR A 234 -3.48 12.74 -3.74
CA THR A 234 -3.33 12.41 -5.16
C THR A 234 -1.86 12.48 -5.61
N ILE A 235 -1.41 11.48 -6.37
CA ILE A 235 -0.09 11.42 -7.03
C ILE A 235 -0.25 11.41 -8.54
N TYR A 236 0.81 11.77 -9.27
CA TYR A 236 0.77 11.92 -10.73
C TYR A 236 1.75 10.99 -11.42
N ASP A 237 1.36 10.49 -12.58
CA ASP A 237 2.14 9.52 -13.35
C ASP A 237 3.50 10.09 -13.79
N SER A 238 3.53 11.34 -14.27
CA SER A 238 4.77 12.03 -14.68
C SER A 238 5.81 12.12 -13.56
N ILE A 239 5.36 12.27 -12.31
CA ILE A 239 6.21 12.26 -11.13
C ILE A 239 6.56 10.82 -10.73
N SER A 240 5.55 9.95 -10.69
CA SER A 240 5.69 8.56 -10.22
C SER A 240 6.72 7.79 -11.03
N GLN A 241 6.67 7.89 -12.36
CA GLN A 241 7.64 7.26 -13.26
C GLN A 241 9.09 7.72 -13.02
N ILE A 242 9.28 9.01 -12.70
CA ILE A 242 10.60 9.54 -12.38
C ILE A 242 11.07 8.97 -11.04
N VAL A 243 10.23 9.05 -10.00
CA VAL A 243 10.57 8.57 -8.65
C VAL A 243 10.90 7.08 -8.67
N ASP A 244 10.07 6.25 -9.31
CA ASP A 244 10.29 4.80 -9.34
C ASP A 244 11.64 4.43 -9.98
N ARG A 245 12.18 5.29 -10.85
CA ARG A 245 13.50 5.10 -11.49
C ARG A 245 14.67 5.57 -10.63
N ILE A 246 14.50 6.58 -9.78
CA ILE A 246 15.63 7.30 -9.14
C ILE A 246 15.57 7.38 -7.62
N PHE A 247 14.58 6.77 -6.95
CA PHE A 247 14.42 6.89 -5.49
C PHE A 247 15.61 6.36 -4.66
N ASP A 248 16.43 5.50 -5.25
CA ASP A 248 17.66 4.95 -4.69
C ASP A 248 18.90 5.82 -4.99
N GLN A 249 18.72 6.93 -5.72
CA GLN A 249 19.78 7.85 -6.09
C GLN A 249 19.70 9.15 -5.32
N TYR A 250 20.86 9.75 -5.03
CA TYR A 250 20.96 10.96 -4.23
C TYR A 250 22.16 11.81 -4.63
N VAL A 251 22.11 13.09 -4.26
CA VAL A 251 23.17 14.06 -4.54
C VAL A 251 24.20 14.03 -3.42
N ARG A 252 25.48 13.93 -3.76
CA ARG A 252 26.61 14.06 -2.82
C ARG A 252 27.72 14.89 -3.44
N ARG A 253 28.66 15.38 -2.63
CA ARG A 253 29.90 15.98 -3.16
C ARG A 253 30.89 14.88 -3.55
N ALA A 254 31.65 15.08 -4.61
CA ALA A 254 32.66 14.13 -5.07
C ALA A 254 33.63 13.77 -3.92
N GLY A 255 33.82 12.47 -3.68
CA GLY A 255 34.67 11.97 -2.60
C GLY A 255 34.05 11.98 -1.19
N HIS A 256 32.79 12.38 -1.04
CA HIS A 256 32.05 12.33 0.22
C HIS A 256 30.93 11.29 0.16
N ASN A 257 30.72 10.53 1.24
CA ASN A 257 29.62 9.55 1.31
C ASN A 257 28.30 10.13 1.83
N VAL A 258 28.32 11.36 2.35
CA VAL A 258 27.17 12.01 2.99
C VAL A 258 26.19 12.58 1.95
N PRO A 259 24.87 12.34 2.07
CA PRO A 259 23.88 13.02 1.23
C PRO A 259 23.98 14.54 1.44
N TYR A 260 24.11 15.29 0.35
CA TYR A 260 24.24 16.74 0.40
C TYR A 260 22.93 17.36 0.92
N PHE A 261 23.02 18.37 1.80
CA PHE A 261 21.82 19.07 2.26
C PHE A 261 21.25 19.97 1.15
N THR A 262 20.34 19.41 0.37
CA THR A 262 19.68 20.05 -0.77
C THR A 262 18.48 20.86 -0.32
N SER A 263 18.71 22.00 0.33
CA SER A 263 17.62 22.95 0.58
C SER A 263 17.03 23.45 -0.74
N PHE A 264 15.73 23.78 -0.73
CA PHE A 264 15.04 24.31 -1.90
C PHE A 264 13.85 25.18 -1.49
N CYS A 265 13.39 26.03 -2.40
CA CYS A 265 12.27 26.93 -2.21
C CYS A 265 11.58 27.20 -3.56
N ASN A 266 10.38 27.75 -3.50
CA ASN A 266 9.60 28.13 -4.68
C ASN A 266 10.42 28.97 -5.69
N GLY A 267 11.16 29.99 -5.22
CA GLY A 267 12.09 30.76 -6.04
C GLY A 267 11.51 31.93 -6.84
N THR A 268 10.20 32.21 -6.74
CA THR A 268 9.53 33.42 -7.26
C THR A 268 9.13 34.36 -6.13
N THR A 269 8.37 33.88 -5.15
CA THR A 269 7.94 34.68 -3.98
C THR A 269 8.90 34.55 -2.79
N VAL A 270 9.62 33.43 -2.71
CA VAL A 270 10.60 33.12 -1.66
C VAL A 270 11.92 32.75 -2.31
N THR A 271 13.01 33.43 -1.93
CA THR A 271 14.38 33.11 -2.37
C THR A 271 15.18 32.45 -1.26
N CYS A 272 15.99 31.46 -1.61
CA CYS A 272 16.81 30.68 -0.68
C CYS A 272 18.20 30.43 -1.29
N ARG A 273 19.16 30.00 -0.47
CA ARG A 273 20.51 29.59 -0.96
C ARG A 273 20.50 28.28 -1.73
N GLY A 274 19.39 27.56 -1.69
CA GLY A 274 19.21 26.27 -2.34
C GLY A 274 18.61 26.38 -3.73
N LEU A 275 18.05 25.27 -4.20
CA LEU A 275 17.45 25.19 -5.53
C LEU A 275 16.15 26.00 -5.59
N SER A 276 16.05 26.85 -6.62
CA SER A 276 14.82 27.54 -7.00
C SER A 276 13.94 26.61 -7.83
N GLN A 277 12.80 26.17 -7.30
CA GLN A 277 11.90 25.24 -7.96
C GLN A 277 11.44 25.80 -9.31
N TRP A 278 10.97 27.05 -9.37
CA TRP A 278 10.62 27.70 -10.64
C TRP A 278 11.82 27.95 -11.55
N GLY A 279 12.99 28.27 -10.98
CA GLY A 279 14.21 28.48 -11.76
C GLY A 279 14.64 27.22 -12.53
N THR A 280 14.34 26.02 -12.01
CA THR A 280 14.58 24.77 -12.75
C THR A 280 13.79 24.66 -14.05
N VAL A 281 12.60 25.26 -14.13
CA VAL A 281 11.77 25.24 -15.34
C VAL A 281 12.46 26.01 -16.46
N THR A 282 12.97 27.20 -16.15
CA THR A 282 13.73 28.04 -17.10
C THR A 282 14.98 27.32 -17.60
N LEU A 283 15.77 26.72 -16.71
CA LEU A 283 16.98 25.99 -17.09
C LEU A 283 16.67 24.73 -17.93
N ALA A 284 15.59 24.02 -17.60
CA ALA A 284 15.14 22.88 -18.38
C ALA A 284 14.68 23.29 -19.80
N GLN A 285 13.99 24.43 -19.93
CA GLN A 285 13.60 24.99 -21.24
C GLN A 285 14.83 25.41 -22.08
N GLN A 286 15.93 25.77 -21.43
CA GLN A 286 17.23 26.01 -22.09
C GLN A 286 17.96 24.71 -22.48
N GLY A 287 17.36 23.54 -22.26
CA GLY A 287 17.93 22.24 -22.60
C GLY A 287 18.92 21.70 -21.58
N GLN A 288 18.99 22.26 -20.37
CA GLN A 288 19.87 21.73 -19.34
C GLN A 288 19.41 20.35 -18.83
N THR A 289 20.38 19.47 -18.62
CA THR A 289 20.19 18.18 -17.96
C THR A 289 19.93 18.34 -16.45
N PRO A 290 19.32 17.35 -15.77
CA PRO A 290 19.10 17.41 -14.33
C PRO A 290 20.36 17.70 -13.51
N LEU A 291 21.50 17.08 -13.85
CA LEU A 291 22.75 17.31 -13.13
C LEU A 291 23.32 18.73 -13.37
N GLN A 292 23.16 19.29 -14.58
CA GLN A 292 23.54 20.68 -14.85
C GLN A 292 22.66 21.66 -14.06
N ILE A 293 21.35 21.40 -13.98
CA ILE A 293 20.42 22.19 -13.15
C ILE A 293 20.85 22.12 -11.68
N LEU A 294 21.17 20.93 -11.16
CA LEU A 294 21.64 20.78 -9.78
C LEU A 294 22.95 21.55 -9.52
N ARG A 295 23.93 21.47 -10.43
CA ARG A 295 25.21 22.21 -10.34
C ARG A 295 25.05 23.72 -10.51
N HIS A 296 23.93 24.19 -11.07
CA HIS A 296 23.63 25.63 -11.09
C HIS A 296 23.29 26.17 -9.69
N TYR A 297 22.65 25.36 -8.84
CA TYR A 297 22.19 25.78 -7.51
C TYR A 297 23.05 25.25 -6.35
N TYR A 298 23.77 24.15 -6.57
CA TYR A 298 24.62 23.49 -5.59
C TYR A 298 26.07 23.48 -6.09
N PRO A 299 27.08 23.19 -5.23
CA PRO A 299 28.49 23.21 -5.64
C PRO A 299 28.77 22.41 -6.91
N ASP A 300 29.67 22.90 -7.77
CA ASP A 300 29.98 22.27 -9.07
C ASP A 300 30.46 20.82 -8.96
N ASP A 301 31.00 20.43 -7.82
CA ASP A 301 31.50 19.08 -7.53
C ASP A 301 30.43 18.12 -7.01
N VAL A 302 29.14 18.49 -7.05
CA VAL A 302 28.08 17.53 -6.79
C VAL A 302 27.98 16.48 -7.92
N GLU A 303 27.71 15.26 -7.52
CA GLU A 303 27.46 14.11 -8.38
C GLU A 303 26.21 13.35 -7.91
N ILE A 304 25.64 12.54 -8.81
CA ILE A 304 24.56 11.63 -8.48
C ILE A 304 25.20 10.29 -8.11
N ALA A 305 24.94 9.85 -6.89
CA ALA A 305 25.32 8.52 -6.41
C ALA A 305 24.08 7.65 -6.26
N THR A 306 24.28 6.33 -6.28
CA THR A 306 23.25 5.35 -5.92
C THR A 306 23.55 4.85 -4.51
N ALA A 307 22.53 4.75 -3.67
CA ALA A 307 22.68 4.17 -2.34
C ALA A 307 23.17 2.72 -2.47
N GLU A 308 24.19 2.36 -1.69
CA GLU A 308 24.81 1.02 -1.73
C GLU A 308 23.83 -0.07 -1.28
N ALA A 309 22.84 0.29 -0.47
CA ALA A 309 21.77 -0.59 -0.05
C ALA A 309 20.45 0.17 0.11
N ILE A 310 19.37 -0.38 -0.44
CA ILE A 310 18.04 -0.15 0.11
C ILE A 310 17.99 -1.03 1.36
N ALA A 311 17.70 -0.46 2.55
CA ALA A 311 17.72 -1.23 3.80
C ALA A 311 16.94 -2.51 3.58
N ALA A 312 17.54 -3.70 3.78
CA ALA A 312 16.95 -5.03 3.61
C ALA A 312 16.41 -5.44 2.21
N VAL A 313 16.94 -4.91 1.10
CA VAL A 313 16.79 -5.50 -0.25
C VAL A 313 18.02 -6.35 -0.60
N PRO A 314 17.87 -7.63 -1.01
CA PRO A 314 19.00 -8.53 -1.19
C PRO A 314 19.77 -8.37 -2.51
N VAL A 315 19.17 -7.80 -3.57
CA VAL A 315 19.81 -7.70 -4.90
C VAL A 315 19.47 -6.38 -5.60
N SER A 316 20.49 -5.63 -6.02
CA SER A 316 20.35 -4.39 -6.81
C SER A 316 19.97 -4.67 -8.27
N TYR A 317 19.46 -3.66 -8.97
CA TYR A 317 19.12 -3.77 -10.40
C TYR A 317 20.35 -4.23 -11.23
N PRO A 318 20.21 -5.25 -12.11
CA PRO A 318 21.33 -5.87 -12.84
C PRO A 318 21.93 -5.00 -13.95
N GLY A 319 21.42 -3.78 -14.16
CA GLY A 319 21.91 -2.87 -15.21
C GLY A 319 21.41 -3.19 -16.62
N THR A 320 20.62 -4.26 -16.81
CA THR A 320 20.05 -4.65 -18.11
C THR A 320 18.54 -4.89 -18.03
N ILE A 321 17.81 -4.51 -19.08
CA ILE A 321 16.34 -4.64 -19.15
C ILE A 321 15.99 -6.10 -19.46
N LEU A 322 15.13 -6.71 -18.64
CA LEU A 322 14.57 -8.04 -18.91
C LEU A 322 13.27 -7.93 -19.71
N ARG A 323 13.08 -8.85 -20.66
CA ARG A 323 11.94 -8.89 -21.59
C ARG A 323 11.69 -10.32 -22.06
N ALA A 324 10.60 -10.54 -22.80
CA ALA A 324 10.33 -11.84 -23.43
C ALA A 324 11.55 -12.32 -24.25
N GLY A 325 11.99 -13.56 -24.00
CA GLY A 325 13.20 -14.14 -24.56
C GLY A 325 14.48 -13.92 -23.73
N SER A 326 14.48 -13.05 -22.71
CA SER A 326 15.54 -13.00 -21.71
C SER A 326 15.61 -14.32 -20.94
N SER A 327 16.83 -14.70 -20.52
CA SER A 327 17.05 -15.86 -19.68
C SER A 327 18.22 -15.64 -18.72
N GLY A 328 18.29 -16.44 -17.66
CA GLY A 328 19.34 -16.39 -16.66
C GLY A 328 18.84 -16.10 -15.25
N LEU A 329 19.78 -15.88 -14.33
CA LEU A 329 19.50 -15.76 -12.89
C LEU A 329 18.59 -14.56 -12.58
N ASP A 330 18.76 -13.43 -13.26
CA ASP A 330 17.93 -12.23 -13.03
C ASP A 330 16.45 -12.48 -13.37
N VAL A 331 16.19 -13.30 -14.40
CA VAL A 331 14.83 -13.73 -14.75
C VAL A 331 14.25 -14.65 -13.68
N GLN A 332 15.06 -15.59 -13.18
CA GLN A 332 14.64 -16.47 -12.09
C GLN A 332 14.34 -15.67 -10.80
N THR A 333 15.13 -14.64 -10.51
CA THR A 333 14.95 -13.73 -9.37
C THR A 333 13.58 -13.04 -9.46
N ILE A 334 13.25 -12.39 -10.58
CA ILE A 334 11.95 -11.69 -10.70
C ILE A 334 10.76 -12.65 -10.68
N GLN A 335 10.90 -13.86 -11.25
CA GLN A 335 9.85 -14.88 -11.21
C GLN A 335 9.60 -15.33 -9.77
N THR A 336 10.66 -15.52 -9.00
CA THR A 336 10.59 -15.86 -7.57
C THR A 336 9.88 -14.75 -6.80
N TYR A 337 10.25 -13.49 -7.05
CA TYR A 337 9.71 -12.35 -6.36
C TYR A 337 8.22 -12.15 -6.65
N LEU A 338 7.85 -12.20 -7.93
CA LEU A 338 6.45 -12.07 -8.38
C LEU A 338 5.56 -13.20 -7.87
N ASN A 339 6.07 -14.45 -7.85
CA ASN A 339 5.32 -15.60 -7.32
C ASN A 339 5.01 -15.48 -5.82
N ARG A 340 5.84 -14.75 -5.05
CA ARG A 340 5.54 -14.42 -3.66
C ARG A 340 4.56 -13.27 -3.55
N ILE A 341 4.82 -12.16 -4.26
CA ILE A 341 3.96 -10.97 -4.25
C ILE A 341 2.52 -11.34 -4.61
N ARG A 342 2.30 -12.18 -5.63
CA ARG A 342 0.95 -12.57 -6.07
C ARG A 342 0.11 -13.29 -5.01
N GLN A 343 0.70 -13.80 -3.93
CA GLN A 343 -0.05 -14.41 -2.82
C GLN A 343 -0.88 -13.37 -2.07
N ASN A 344 -0.40 -12.13 -1.99
CA ASN A 344 -1.11 -10.98 -1.42
C ASN A 344 -1.85 -10.16 -2.49
N TYR A 345 -1.49 -10.34 -3.76
CA TYR A 345 -2.08 -9.63 -4.90
C TYR A 345 -2.56 -10.67 -5.95
N PRO A 346 -3.69 -11.36 -5.70
CA PRO A 346 -4.14 -12.50 -6.51
C PRO A 346 -4.48 -12.12 -7.96
N ALA A 347 -4.73 -10.84 -8.22
CA ALA A 347 -4.90 -10.31 -9.58
C ALA A 347 -3.65 -10.54 -10.46
N ILE A 348 -2.46 -10.74 -9.87
CA ILE A 348 -1.24 -11.11 -10.61
C ILE A 348 -1.29 -12.61 -10.95
N PRO A 349 -1.28 -12.98 -12.25
CA PRO A 349 -1.41 -14.37 -12.66
C PRO A 349 -0.21 -15.22 -12.23
N ALA A 350 -0.44 -16.53 -12.09
CA ALA A 350 0.62 -17.49 -11.84
C ALA A 350 1.62 -17.56 -13.00
N ILE A 351 2.91 -17.68 -12.68
CA ILE A 351 3.98 -17.86 -13.66
C ILE A 351 4.18 -19.36 -13.89
N THR A 352 3.94 -19.82 -15.11
CA THR A 352 4.10 -21.23 -15.54
C THR A 352 5.35 -21.45 -16.38
N ASP A 353 6.08 -20.38 -16.73
CA ASP A 353 7.32 -20.48 -17.49
C ASP A 353 8.41 -21.21 -16.67
N PRO A 354 9.34 -21.93 -17.32
CA PRO A 354 10.49 -22.50 -16.62
C PRO A 354 11.30 -21.43 -15.88
N ALA A 355 11.86 -21.82 -14.73
CA ALA A 355 12.72 -20.95 -13.93
C ALA A 355 13.88 -20.41 -14.78
N GLY A 356 14.07 -19.08 -14.75
CA GLY A 356 15.12 -18.40 -15.51
C GLY A 356 14.82 -18.22 -16.99
N VAL A 357 13.60 -18.50 -17.46
CA VAL A 357 13.16 -18.26 -18.84
C VAL A 357 12.00 -17.28 -18.87
N PHE A 358 12.19 -16.13 -19.51
CA PHE A 358 11.17 -15.09 -19.58
C PHE A 358 10.26 -15.36 -20.78
N GLY A 359 9.22 -16.17 -20.55
CA GLY A 359 8.20 -16.53 -21.53
C GLY A 359 6.93 -15.69 -21.42
N ASN A 360 5.82 -16.24 -21.95
CA ASN A 360 4.54 -15.53 -22.03
C ASN A 360 3.87 -15.36 -20.66
N SER A 361 4.00 -16.33 -19.75
CA SER A 361 3.35 -16.22 -18.44
C SER A 361 4.08 -15.24 -17.51
N THR A 362 5.41 -15.18 -17.58
CA THR A 362 6.23 -14.15 -16.91
C THR A 362 5.90 -12.77 -17.45
N LEU A 363 5.75 -12.62 -18.77
CA LEU A 363 5.33 -11.37 -19.39
C LEU A 363 3.96 -10.91 -18.90
N ALA A 364 2.98 -11.83 -18.84
CA ALA A 364 1.65 -11.53 -18.34
C ALA A 364 1.68 -11.11 -16.86
N ALA A 365 2.44 -11.80 -16.03
CA ALA A 365 2.62 -11.46 -14.61
C ALA A 365 3.28 -10.10 -14.42
N VAL A 366 4.34 -9.78 -15.18
CA VAL A 366 5.01 -8.47 -15.13
C VAL A 366 4.07 -7.34 -15.55
N LYS A 367 3.34 -7.50 -16.67
CA LYS A 367 2.38 -6.50 -17.13
C LYS A 367 1.28 -6.24 -16.11
N LYS A 368 0.74 -7.30 -15.50
CA LYS A 368 -0.30 -7.18 -14.49
C LYS A 368 0.23 -6.58 -13.19
N PHE A 369 1.43 -6.96 -12.76
CA PHE A 369 2.14 -6.31 -11.66
C PHE A 369 2.31 -4.80 -11.92
N GLN A 370 2.82 -4.42 -13.09
CA GLN A 370 3.01 -3.02 -13.46
C GLN A 370 1.69 -2.25 -13.38
N CYS A 371 0.60 -2.81 -13.93
CA CYS A 371 -0.74 -2.23 -13.83
C CYS A 371 -1.22 -2.06 -12.37
N VAL A 372 -1.10 -3.10 -11.54
CA VAL A 372 -1.53 -3.07 -10.12
C VAL A 372 -0.79 -2.00 -9.31
N PHE A 373 0.48 -1.75 -9.62
CA PHE A 373 1.34 -0.83 -8.88
C PHE A 373 1.57 0.52 -9.58
N GLY A 374 0.77 0.85 -10.59
CA GLY A 374 0.80 2.15 -11.26
C GLY A 374 2.10 2.42 -12.02
N LEU A 375 2.72 1.37 -12.56
CA LEU A 375 3.83 1.44 -13.50
C LEU A 375 3.32 1.29 -14.94
N THR A 376 4.11 1.73 -15.92
CA THR A 376 3.83 1.48 -17.34
C THR A 376 3.72 -0.03 -17.60
N PRO A 377 2.57 -0.58 -18.05
CA PRO A 377 2.36 -2.02 -18.23
C PRO A 377 2.91 -2.54 -19.56
N ASP A 378 4.17 -2.21 -19.87
CA ASP A 378 4.85 -2.57 -21.11
C ASP A 378 5.41 -4.01 -21.10
N GLY A 379 5.50 -4.64 -19.93
CA GLY A 379 6.07 -5.96 -19.74
C GLY A 379 7.61 -5.97 -19.69
N LEU A 380 8.24 -4.80 -19.66
CA LEU A 380 9.68 -4.65 -19.55
C LEU A 380 10.09 -4.50 -18.08
N VAL A 381 11.09 -5.27 -17.65
CA VAL A 381 11.66 -5.12 -16.31
C VAL A 381 12.91 -4.25 -16.40
N GLY A 382 12.68 -2.94 -16.43
CA GLY A 382 13.72 -1.92 -16.25
C GLY A 382 13.91 -1.53 -14.77
N PRO A 383 14.67 -0.46 -14.46
CA PRO A 383 14.98 -0.07 -13.09
C PRO A 383 13.74 0.15 -12.23
N ALA A 384 12.73 0.85 -12.75
CA ALA A 384 11.48 1.13 -12.03
C ALA A 384 10.73 -0.17 -11.66
N THR A 385 10.52 -1.05 -12.64
CA THR A 385 9.85 -2.35 -12.42
C THR A 385 10.66 -3.23 -11.47
N TRP A 386 11.98 -3.35 -11.68
CA TRP A 386 12.84 -4.17 -10.82
C TRP A 386 12.84 -3.65 -9.39
N ASN A 387 13.02 -2.34 -9.20
CA ASN A 387 13.09 -1.73 -7.89
C ASN A 387 11.75 -1.87 -7.17
N LYS A 388 10.60 -1.68 -7.86
CA LYS A 388 9.28 -1.88 -7.25
C LYS A 388 9.02 -3.36 -6.93
N ILE A 389 9.37 -4.30 -7.80
CA ILE A 389 9.27 -5.74 -7.52
C ILE A 389 10.16 -6.11 -6.34
N SER A 390 11.42 -5.70 -6.34
CA SER A 390 12.38 -6.01 -5.26
C SER A 390 11.97 -5.37 -3.95
N TYR A 391 11.50 -4.12 -3.99
CA TYR A 391 10.93 -3.43 -2.85
C TYR A 391 9.73 -4.17 -2.29
N LEU A 392 8.72 -4.45 -3.12
CA LEU A 392 7.52 -5.15 -2.70
C LEU A 392 7.81 -6.57 -2.24
N TYR A 393 8.68 -7.29 -2.95
CA TYR A 393 9.21 -8.58 -2.54
C TYR A 393 9.73 -8.46 -1.13
N THR A 394 10.64 -7.51 -0.85
CA THR A 394 11.17 -7.34 0.50
C THR A 394 10.13 -6.83 1.50
N ALA A 395 9.12 -6.07 1.08
CA ALA A 395 7.99 -5.77 1.96
C ALA A 395 7.18 -7.03 2.29
N VAL A 396 7.05 -7.98 1.34
CA VAL A 396 6.36 -9.27 1.52
C VAL A 396 7.26 -10.43 1.99
N THR A 397 8.59 -10.27 2.03
CA THR A 397 9.63 -11.25 2.41
C THR A 397 10.58 -10.81 3.53
N ARG A 398 10.59 -9.56 3.95
CA ARG A 398 10.96 -9.21 5.33
C ARG A 398 9.92 -9.69 6.33
N LEU A 399 8.82 -10.27 5.82
CA LEU A 399 7.93 -11.21 6.49
C LEU A 399 8.46 -12.67 6.48
N ALA A 400 9.62 -12.97 5.89
CA ALA A 400 10.16 -14.33 5.61
C ALA A 400 11.69 -14.53 5.85
N ASP A 401 12.51 -13.49 6.10
CA ASP A 401 13.97 -13.59 6.27
C ASP A 401 14.46 -13.79 7.73
N LEU A 402 13.88 -14.72 8.48
CA LEU A 402 14.44 -15.18 9.77
C LEU A 402 14.76 -16.69 9.72
N GLU A 403 15.40 -17.14 8.63
CA GLU A 403 15.47 -18.56 8.30
C GLU A 403 16.77 -18.96 7.58
N SER A 404 17.92 -18.67 8.16
CA SER A 404 19.15 -19.43 7.92
C SER A 404 19.83 -19.54 9.28
N GLU A 405 19.47 -20.53 10.11
CA GLU A 405 19.64 -21.95 9.86
C GLU A 405 18.38 -22.80 10.21
N GLY A 406 17.50 -23.10 9.23
CA GLY A 406 16.58 -24.25 9.33
C GLY A 406 15.08 -23.97 9.45
N SER A 407 14.67 -22.83 8.91
CA SER A 407 13.57 -22.57 7.98
C SER A 407 12.26 -23.40 7.95
N SER A 408 11.25 -23.02 8.75
CA SER A 408 9.83 -23.03 8.34
C SER A 408 9.02 -21.85 8.92
N LEU A 409 8.67 -20.92 8.02
CA LEU A 409 7.50 -20.03 7.94
C LEU A 409 7.77 -18.51 7.97
N GLY A 410 7.57 -17.92 6.78
CA GLY A 410 7.18 -16.53 6.61
C GLY A 410 5.80 -16.32 7.20
N ILE A 411 5.81 -15.78 8.42
CA ILE A 411 4.76 -15.86 9.41
C ILE A 411 4.21 -17.29 9.51
N GLY A 412 4.58 -18.01 10.54
CA GLY A 412 4.01 -19.31 10.82
C GLY A 412 4.19 -19.70 12.24
N THR A 413 3.88 -20.96 12.50
CA THR A 413 3.83 -21.61 13.81
C THR A 413 5.16 -21.62 14.58
N VAL A 414 6.23 -21.00 14.06
CA VAL A 414 7.56 -21.06 14.65
C VAL A 414 7.92 -19.71 15.30
N PRO A 415 8.06 -19.66 16.64
CA PRO A 415 8.42 -18.46 17.40
C PRO A 415 9.88 -18.02 17.20
N PRO A 416 10.24 -16.77 17.58
CA PRO A 416 11.63 -16.32 17.59
C PRO A 416 12.52 -17.28 18.41
N ALA A 417 13.76 -17.49 17.96
CA ALA A 417 14.72 -18.41 18.60
C ALA A 417 15.07 -18.02 20.05
N SER A 418 14.88 -16.75 20.39
CA SER A 418 14.97 -16.26 21.76
C SER A 418 13.61 -15.78 22.25
N VAL A 419 13.27 -16.19 23.47
CA VAL A 419 12.07 -15.75 24.16
C VAL A 419 12.11 -14.23 24.35
N LEU A 420 11.16 -13.52 23.72
CA LEU A 420 11.07 -12.06 23.82
C LEU A 420 10.49 -11.67 25.17
N ARG A 421 11.15 -10.71 25.82
CA ARG A 421 10.80 -10.25 27.15
C ARG A 421 11.26 -8.82 27.34
N PHE A 422 10.86 -8.22 28.46
CA PHE A 422 11.30 -6.88 28.83
C PHE A 422 12.82 -6.71 28.70
N GLY A 423 13.23 -5.67 27.96
CA GLY A 423 14.63 -5.38 27.65
C GLY A 423 15.17 -6.03 26.37
N SER A 424 14.43 -6.92 25.72
CA SER A 424 14.76 -7.38 24.36
C SER A 424 14.76 -6.19 23.40
N THR A 425 15.66 -6.17 22.42
CA THR A 425 15.70 -5.16 21.37
C THR A 425 15.95 -5.82 20.01
N GLY A 426 15.59 -5.14 18.93
CA GLY A 426 15.82 -5.61 17.57
C GLY A 426 14.53 -5.97 16.82
N GLN A 427 14.69 -6.60 15.66
CA GLN A 427 13.62 -6.77 14.69
C GLN A 427 12.46 -7.64 15.21
N ASP A 428 12.73 -8.67 16.02
CA ASP A 428 11.69 -9.54 16.58
C ASP A 428 10.72 -8.78 17.49
N VAL A 429 11.25 -7.80 18.22
CA VAL A 429 10.45 -6.92 19.08
C VAL A 429 9.63 -5.95 18.24
N LEU A 430 10.20 -5.44 17.16
CA LEU A 430 9.50 -4.55 16.24
C LEU A 430 8.34 -5.29 15.53
N THR A 431 8.56 -6.54 15.12
CA THR A 431 7.53 -7.44 14.56
C THR A 431 6.44 -7.74 15.58
N LEU A 432 6.81 -8.08 16.82
CA LEU A 432 5.87 -8.27 17.92
C LEU A 432 5.00 -7.02 18.15
N GLN A 433 5.63 -5.84 18.19
CA GLN A 433 4.92 -4.57 18.37
C GLN A 433 4.00 -4.26 17.19
N ALA A 434 4.40 -4.61 15.96
CA ALA A 434 3.57 -4.45 14.78
C ALA A 434 2.33 -5.35 14.79
N ILE A 435 2.50 -6.63 15.13
CA ILE A 435 1.39 -7.59 15.24
C ILE A 435 0.44 -7.16 16.37
N LEU A 436 0.95 -6.85 17.55
CA LEU A 436 0.12 -6.38 18.68
C LEU A 436 -0.58 -5.06 18.38
N SER A 437 0.06 -4.14 17.69
CA SER A 437 -0.58 -2.89 17.26
C SER A 437 -1.70 -3.15 16.25
N LEU A 438 -1.52 -4.05 15.29
CA LEU A 438 -2.61 -4.43 14.38
C LEU A 438 -3.76 -5.12 15.12
N ILE A 439 -3.45 -6.07 16.02
CA ILE A 439 -4.44 -6.76 16.86
C ILE A 439 -5.20 -5.76 17.75
N SER A 440 -4.53 -4.74 18.28
CA SER A 440 -5.17 -3.69 19.10
C SER A 440 -6.23 -2.86 18.36
N GLU A 441 -6.26 -2.91 17.02
CA GLU A 441 -7.30 -2.26 16.22
C GLU A 441 -8.63 -3.01 16.29
N TYR A 442 -8.57 -4.34 16.42
CA TYR A 442 -9.74 -5.23 16.47
C TYR A 442 -10.09 -5.64 17.90
N TYR A 443 -9.10 -5.72 18.79
CA TYR A 443 -9.26 -6.15 20.19
C TYR A 443 -8.89 -5.00 21.14
N PRO A 444 -9.86 -4.19 21.60
CA PRO A 444 -9.61 -3.02 22.44
C PRO A 444 -8.95 -3.32 23.79
N SER A 445 -8.96 -4.59 24.22
CA SER A 445 -8.27 -5.06 25.42
C SER A 445 -6.75 -5.08 25.26
N VAL A 446 -6.23 -5.14 24.04
CA VAL A 446 -4.79 -5.05 23.74
C VAL A 446 -4.43 -3.58 23.56
N PRO A 447 -3.51 -3.00 24.35
CA PRO A 447 -3.02 -1.63 24.18
C PRO A 447 -2.32 -1.41 22.82
N ARG A 448 -2.56 -0.25 22.21
CA ARG A 448 -1.79 0.22 21.05
C ARG A 448 -0.33 0.49 21.43
N LEU A 449 0.59 0.09 20.58
CA LEU A 449 2.04 0.20 20.83
C LEU A 449 2.74 1.15 19.86
N THR A 450 3.84 1.72 20.34
CA THR A 450 4.80 2.43 19.50
C THR A 450 5.86 1.44 19.01
N GLN A 451 6.04 1.32 17.70
CA GLN A 451 7.02 0.39 17.11
C GLN A 451 8.42 1.01 17.15
N ASN A 452 9.12 0.81 18.26
CA ASN A 452 10.46 1.33 18.50
C ASN A 452 11.53 0.22 18.48
N GLY A 453 11.14 -1.05 18.33
CA GLY A 453 12.05 -2.20 18.34
C GLY A 453 12.67 -2.48 19.70
N VAL A 454 12.11 -1.91 20.78
CA VAL A 454 12.56 -2.09 22.17
C VAL A 454 11.41 -2.63 23.01
N PHE A 455 11.61 -3.78 23.66
CA PHE A 455 10.57 -4.47 24.41
C PHE A 455 10.50 -3.79 25.77
N ASP A 456 9.83 -2.66 25.78
CA ASP A 456 9.61 -1.81 26.93
C ASP A 456 8.40 -2.25 27.77
N ASN A 457 8.05 -1.45 28.78
CA ASN A 457 6.95 -1.78 29.68
C ASN A 457 5.59 -1.77 28.97
N GLN A 458 5.44 -0.94 27.92
CA GLN A 458 4.20 -0.91 27.12
C GLN A 458 4.05 -2.20 26.32
N THR A 459 5.13 -2.63 25.66
CA THR A 459 5.18 -3.89 24.90
C THR A 459 4.85 -5.07 25.80
N ARG A 460 5.42 -5.11 27.02
CA ARG A 460 5.10 -6.14 28.01
C ARG A 460 3.64 -6.16 28.41
N GLN A 461 3.04 -4.99 28.67
CA GLN A 461 1.62 -4.91 29.04
C GLN A 461 0.71 -5.39 27.91
N ALA A 462 1.04 -5.09 26.65
CA ALA A 462 0.28 -5.58 25.51
C ALA A 462 0.41 -7.08 25.30
N VAL A 463 1.59 -7.66 25.53
CA VAL A 463 1.76 -9.12 25.55
C VAL A 463 0.91 -9.76 26.64
N ILE A 464 0.90 -9.22 27.86
CA ILE A 464 0.07 -9.72 28.95
C ILE A 464 -1.42 -9.65 28.59
N ALA A 465 -1.87 -8.52 28.07
CA ALA A 465 -3.26 -8.32 27.68
C ALA A 465 -3.67 -9.29 26.56
N PHE A 466 -2.79 -9.51 25.58
CA PHE A 466 -2.99 -10.49 24.53
C PHE A 466 -3.03 -11.93 25.07
N GLN A 467 -2.11 -12.30 25.96
CA GLN A 467 -2.09 -13.62 26.60
C GLN A 467 -3.38 -13.86 27.39
N GLN A 468 -3.88 -12.86 28.12
CA GLN A 468 -5.16 -12.95 28.83
C GLN A 468 -6.34 -13.13 27.85
N LEU A 469 -6.36 -12.36 26.76
CA LEU A 469 -7.36 -12.48 25.71
C LEU A 469 -7.41 -13.90 25.14
N MET A 470 -6.25 -14.49 24.87
CA MET A 470 -6.11 -15.83 24.30
C MET A 470 -6.11 -16.95 25.33
N ARG A 471 -6.39 -16.65 26.61
CA ARG A 471 -6.36 -17.61 27.75
C ARG A 471 -5.04 -18.38 27.89
N LEU A 472 -3.94 -17.72 27.55
CA LEU A 472 -2.57 -18.19 27.77
C LEU A 472 -2.06 -17.76 29.15
N ASN A 473 -0.90 -18.28 29.56
CA ASN A 473 -0.22 -17.81 30.77
C ASN A 473 0.18 -16.33 30.61
N PRO A 474 -0.31 -15.40 31.45
CA PRO A 474 -0.12 -13.96 31.27
C PRO A 474 1.19 -13.47 31.91
N ASP A 475 2.31 -14.07 31.54
CA ASP A 475 3.65 -13.80 32.08
C ASP A 475 4.33 -12.58 31.43
N GLY A 476 3.78 -12.06 30.33
CA GLY A 476 4.36 -10.95 29.57
C GLY A 476 5.58 -11.33 28.78
N ILE A 477 5.75 -12.63 28.54
CA ILE A 477 6.87 -13.24 27.84
C ILE A 477 6.35 -13.87 26.55
N VAL A 478 6.93 -13.52 25.42
CA VAL A 478 6.51 -14.08 24.14
C VAL A 478 7.30 -15.35 23.85
N GLY A 479 6.76 -16.46 24.34
CA GLY A 479 7.21 -17.81 24.00
C GLY A 479 6.40 -18.42 22.85
N PRO A 480 6.67 -19.71 22.51
CA PRO A 480 6.02 -20.42 21.41
C PRO A 480 4.49 -20.34 21.38
N ALA A 481 3.84 -20.57 22.52
CA ALA A 481 2.38 -20.55 22.61
C ALA A 481 1.80 -19.15 22.40
N THR A 482 2.44 -18.12 22.95
CA THR A 482 2.03 -16.73 22.75
C THR A 482 2.24 -16.27 21.32
N TRP A 483 3.34 -16.68 20.70
CA TRP A 483 3.61 -16.37 19.30
C TRP A 483 2.65 -17.06 18.34
N SER A 484 2.35 -18.35 18.54
CA SER A 484 1.34 -19.07 17.74
C SER A 484 0.00 -18.36 17.81
N ALA A 485 -0.46 -18.01 19.01
CA ALA A 485 -1.72 -17.30 19.16
C ALA A 485 -1.70 -15.91 18.50
N LEU A 486 -0.61 -15.14 18.64
CA LEU A 486 -0.46 -13.83 17.97
C LEU A 486 -0.60 -13.98 16.46
N TYR A 487 0.03 -15.03 15.93
CA TYR A 487 0.03 -15.32 14.53
C TYR A 487 -1.34 -15.79 14.01
N ASP A 488 -2.01 -16.67 14.75
CA ASP A 488 -3.34 -17.17 14.42
C ASP A 488 -4.37 -16.04 14.39
N VAL A 489 -4.28 -15.08 15.32
CA VAL A 489 -5.14 -13.90 15.34
C VAL A 489 -4.84 -12.97 14.16
N TYR A 490 -3.57 -12.76 13.82
CA TYR A 490 -3.15 -11.94 12.69
C TYR A 490 -3.71 -12.44 11.34
N LEU A 491 -3.69 -13.76 11.12
CA LEU A 491 -4.20 -14.37 9.89
C LEU A 491 -5.72 -14.28 9.72
N GLY A 492 -6.48 -14.21 10.82
CA GLY A 492 -7.94 -14.10 10.77
C GLY A 492 -8.47 -12.69 10.50
N ILE A 493 -7.60 -11.67 10.50
CA ILE A 493 -8.00 -10.27 10.32
C ILE A 493 -8.65 -9.98 8.94
N PRO A 494 -8.17 -10.54 7.80
CA PRO A 494 -8.82 -10.39 6.49
C PRO A 494 -10.14 -11.15 6.36
N GLU A 495 -10.38 -12.17 7.18
CA GLU A 495 -11.66 -12.92 7.20
C GLU A 495 -12.70 -12.26 8.13
N ASN A 496 -12.26 -11.31 8.98
CA ASN A 496 -13.10 -10.49 9.85
C ASN A 496 -13.51 -9.14 9.21
N THR A 497 -13.12 -8.88 7.96
CA THR A 497 -13.76 -7.81 7.17
C THR A 497 -15.11 -8.31 6.68
N PRO A 498 -16.24 -7.64 6.98
CA PRO A 498 -17.54 -8.08 6.49
C PRO A 498 -17.52 -8.05 4.96
N SER A 499 -17.45 -9.24 4.37
CA SER A 499 -17.53 -9.40 2.92
C SER A 499 -18.97 -9.09 2.50
N ALA A 500 -19.15 -8.14 1.59
CA ALA A 500 -20.43 -7.93 0.93
C ALA A 500 -20.82 -9.24 0.20
N PRO A 501 -22.09 -9.68 0.24
CA PRO A 501 -22.53 -10.90 -0.42
C PRO A 501 -22.49 -10.72 -1.94
N GLY A 502 -21.40 -11.17 -2.57
CA GLY A 502 -21.33 -11.36 -4.03
C GLY A 502 -21.83 -12.75 -4.39
N ALA A 503 -22.92 -12.83 -5.16
CA ALA A 503 -23.46 -14.09 -5.66
C ALA A 503 -22.49 -14.74 -6.66
N GLU A 504 -21.97 -15.92 -6.34
CA GLU A 504 -21.16 -16.72 -7.27
C GLU A 504 -22.03 -17.23 -8.44
N THR A 505 -21.48 -17.21 -9.65
CA THR A 505 -22.14 -17.77 -10.85
C THR A 505 -21.32 -18.92 -11.42
N VAL A 506 -21.98 -20.00 -11.85
CA VAL A 506 -21.37 -21.20 -12.42
C VAL A 506 -21.74 -21.34 -13.90
N GLU A 507 -20.74 -21.49 -14.78
CA GLU A 507 -20.98 -21.80 -16.19
C GLU A 507 -21.28 -23.30 -16.36
N TYR A 508 -22.46 -23.63 -16.87
CA TYR A 508 -22.94 -25.00 -17.06
C TYR A 508 -23.34 -25.27 -18.51
N THR A 509 -22.92 -26.40 -19.06
CA THR A 509 -23.31 -26.83 -20.41
C THR A 509 -24.43 -27.87 -20.29
N VAL A 510 -25.60 -27.54 -20.86
CA VAL A 510 -26.82 -28.36 -20.83
C VAL A 510 -26.56 -29.76 -21.41
N GLN A 511 -26.90 -30.78 -20.65
CA GLN A 511 -26.78 -32.18 -21.00
C GLN A 511 -28.15 -32.79 -21.34
N SER A 512 -28.14 -33.98 -21.94
CA SER A 512 -29.36 -34.72 -22.25
C SER A 512 -30.13 -35.03 -20.95
N GLY A 513 -31.38 -34.57 -20.87
CA GLY A 513 -32.25 -34.75 -19.70
C GLY A 513 -32.31 -33.58 -18.73
N ASP A 514 -31.56 -32.49 -18.98
CA ASP A 514 -31.62 -31.29 -18.14
C ASP A 514 -32.92 -30.49 -18.36
N THR A 515 -33.39 -29.88 -17.28
CA THR A 515 -34.44 -28.86 -17.30
C THR A 515 -34.02 -27.68 -16.43
N LEU A 516 -34.49 -26.47 -16.73
CA LEU A 516 -34.18 -25.30 -15.88
C LEU A 516 -34.58 -25.53 -14.42
N TRP A 517 -35.65 -26.29 -14.17
CA TRP A 517 -36.08 -26.65 -12.82
C TRP A 517 -35.10 -27.58 -12.11
N LEU A 518 -34.60 -28.63 -12.80
CA LEU A 518 -33.59 -29.52 -12.24
C LEU A 518 -32.27 -28.80 -11.99
N LEU A 519 -31.88 -27.88 -12.88
CA LEU A 519 -30.68 -27.07 -12.72
C LEU A 519 -30.84 -26.07 -11.56
N ALA A 520 -31.95 -25.35 -11.51
CA ALA A 520 -32.27 -24.44 -10.41
C ALA A 520 -32.20 -25.15 -9.05
N ARG A 521 -32.81 -26.33 -8.96
CA ARG A 521 -32.76 -27.15 -7.75
C ARG A 521 -31.37 -27.68 -7.42
N ARG A 522 -30.61 -28.11 -8.44
CA ARG A 522 -29.26 -28.67 -8.29
C ARG A 522 -28.26 -27.63 -7.78
N PHE A 523 -28.41 -26.39 -8.23
CA PHE A 523 -27.48 -25.31 -7.92
C PHE A 523 -28.00 -24.36 -6.83
N GLY A 524 -29.12 -24.70 -6.18
CA GLY A 524 -29.70 -23.86 -5.12
C GLY A 524 -30.09 -22.48 -5.65
N THR A 525 -30.94 -22.41 -6.66
CA THR A 525 -31.41 -21.15 -7.23
C THR A 525 -32.81 -21.29 -7.79
N THR A 526 -33.30 -20.25 -8.48
CA THR A 526 -34.62 -20.26 -9.11
C THR A 526 -34.52 -20.30 -10.63
N VAL A 527 -35.54 -20.87 -11.26
CA VAL A 527 -35.68 -20.88 -12.73
C VAL A 527 -35.65 -19.47 -13.27
N ASP A 528 -36.33 -18.52 -12.62
CA ASP A 528 -36.39 -17.12 -13.04
C ASP A 528 -35.03 -16.43 -12.96
N ALA A 529 -34.22 -16.74 -11.94
CA ALA A 529 -32.86 -16.23 -11.83
C ALA A 529 -31.95 -16.75 -12.97
N ILE A 530 -32.04 -18.04 -13.31
CA ILE A 530 -31.29 -18.60 -14.44
C ILE A 530 -31.76 -17.96 -15.76
N LYS A 531 -33.06 -17.75 -15.95
CA LYS A 531 -33.61 -17.14 -17.17
C LYS A 531 -33.21 -15.68 -17.31
N ALA A 532 -33.29 -14.91 -16.24
CA ALA A 532 -32.87 -13.52 -16.21
C ALA A 532 -31.37 -13.39 -16.53
N LEU A 533 -30.53 -14.25 -15.94
CA LEU A 533 -29.08 -14.21 -16.14
C LEU A 533 -28.65 -14.62 -17.56
N ASN A 534 -29.45 -15.44 -18.24
CA ASN A 534 -29.15 -15.95 -19.60
C ASN A 534 -30.03 -15.36 -20.70
N ASN A 535 -30.82 -14.33 -20.40
CA ASN A 535 -31.78 -13.71 -21.32
C ASN A 535 -32.74 -14.72 -21.99
N LEU A 536 -33.18 -15.75 -21.26
CA LEU A 536 -34.08 -16.77 -21.76
C LEU A 536 -35.54 -16.33 -21.63
N THR A 537 -36.28 -16.37 -22.74
CA THR A 537 -37.72 -16.06 -22.77
C THR A 537 -38.61 -17.29 -22.59
N SER A 538 -38.03 -18.49 -22.55
CA SER A 538 -38.75 -19.77 -22.39
C SER A 538 -37.96 -20.76 -21.53
N ASP A 539 -38.60 -21.87 -21.12
CA ASP A 539 -37.97 -22.91 -20.29
C ASP A 539 -37.26 -24.00 -21.12
N MET A 540 -37.27 -23.86 -22.46
CA MET A 540 -36.68 -24.82 -23.37
C MET A 540 -35.15 -24.68 -23.40
N LEU A 541 -34.46 -25.80 -23.15
CA LEU A 541 -33.00 -25.89 -23.20
C LEU A 541 -32.54 -26.78 -24.35
N TYR A 542 -31.43 -26.40 -25.00
CA TYR A 542 -30.80 -27.19 -26.05
C TYR A 542 -29.56 -27.89 -25.50
N ILE A 543 -29.38 -29.18 -25.81
CA ILE A 543 -28.18 -29.92 -25.43
C ILE A 543 -26.95 -29.21 -26.02
N GLY A 544 -25.94 -28.96 -25.19
CA GLY A 544 -24.75 -28.18 -25.54
C GLY A 544 -24.88 -26.67 -25.33
N GLN A 545 -26.06 -26.16 -24.94
CA GLN A 545 -26.25 -24.75 -24.59
C GLN A 545 -25.47 -24.41 -23.31
N LYS A 546 -24.74 -23.30 -23.32
CA LYS A 546 -24.06 -22.78 -22.12
C LYS A 546 -25.00 -21.86 -21.35
N LEU A 547 -25.09 -22.07 -20.05
CA LEU A 547 -25.88 -21.27 -19.11
C LEU A 547 -24.98 -20.78 -17.98
N LEU A 548 -25.21 -19.54 -17.55
CA LEU A 548 -24.70 -18.99 -16.31
C LEU A 548 -25.74 -19.25 -15.21
N ILE A 549 -25.37 -19.98 -14.15
CA ILE A 549 -26.29 -20.35 -13.08
C ILE A 549 -25.89 -19.61 -11.79
N PRO A 550 -26.76 -18.78 -11.20
CA PRO A 550 -26.49 -18.16 -9.90
C PRO A 550 -26.59 -19.22 -8.80
N ALA A 551 -25.66 -19.27 -7.84
CA ALA A 551 -25.70 -20.23 -6.74
C ALA A 551 -26.11 -19.55 -5.42
N GLU A 552 -27.23 -19.95 -4.81
CA GLU A 552 -27.65 -19.54 -3.46
C GLU A 552 -28.01 -20.76 -2.56
N GLY A 553 -27.06 -21.19 -1.73
CA GLY A 553 -27.32 -21.64 -0.36
C GLY A 553 -28.04 -22.98 -0.12
N GLY A 554 -27.23 -24.01 0.14
CA GLY A 554 -27.62 -25.23 0.84
C GLY A 554 -26.43 -26.16 1.00
N THR A 555 -25.45 -25.77 1.81
CA THR A 555 -24.27 -26.60 2.06
C THR A 555 -24.68 -27.88 2.79
N PRO A 556 -24.33 -29.08 2.28
CA PRO A 556 -24.41 -30.30 3.09
C PRO A 556 -23.59 -30.10 4.38
N SER A 557 -23.92 -30.77 5.48
CA SER A 557 -23.19 -30.63 6.75
C SER A 557 -23.16 -31.91 7.57
N PHE A 558 -22.14 -32.07 8.40
CA PHE A 558 -21.99 -33.20 9.32
C PHE A 558 -21.74 -32.75 10.75
N SER A 559 -22.02 -33.62 11.73
CA SER A 559 -21.85 -33.30 13.15
C SER A 559 -20.43 -33.58 13.64
N TYR A 560 -19.83 -32.62 14.35
CA TYR A 560 -18.50 -32.69 14.94
C TYR A 560 -18.56 -32.34 16.44
N THR A 561 -17.86 -33.12 17.28
CA THR A 561 -17.78 -32.85 18.73
C THR A 561 -16.46 -32.17 19.08
N VAL A 562 -16.54 -30.96 19.62
CA VAL A 562 -15.42 -30.10 20.03
C VAL A 562 -14.50 -30.83 21.01
N GLN A 563 -13.23 -30.96 20.63
CA GLN A 563 -12.15 -31.54 21.40
C GLN A 563 -11.34 -30.46 22.15
N PRO A 564 -10.56 -30.84 23.18
CA PRO A 564 -9.63 -29.91 23.82
C PRO A 564 -8.68 -29.26 22.80
N GLY A 565 -8.69 -27.93 22.75
CA GLY A 565 -7.86 -27.15 21.81
C GLY A 565 -8.56 -26.74 20.51
N ASP A 566 -9.81 -27.17 20.28
CA ASP A 566 -10.57 -26.75 19.11
C ASP A 566 -11.03 -25.29 19.21
N THR A 567 -10.95 -24.60 18.08
CA THR A 567 -11.53 -23.27 17.85
C THR A 567 -12.40 -23.33 16.60
N LEU A 568 -13.37 -22.43 16.46
CA LEU A 568 -14.20 -22.39 15.23
C LEU A 568 -13.34 -22.26 13.98
N TRP A 569 -12.22 -21.55 14.09
CA TRP A 569 -11.23 -21.41 13.03
C TRP A 569 -10.48 -22.71 12.69
N LEU A 570 -10.03 -23.46 13.70
CA LEU A 570 -9.38 -24.77 13.45
C LEU A 570 -10.35 -25.73 12.76
N LEU A 571 -11.63 -25.69 13.13
CA LEU A 571 -12.66 -26.51 12.51
C LEU A 571 -13.01 -26.03 11.10
N SER A 572 -13.09 -24.72 10.87
CA SER A 572 -13.36 -24.17 9.54
C SER A 572 -12.28 -24.58 8.54
N ARG A 573 -11.01 -24.47 8.94
CA ARG A 573 -9.87 -24.89 8.12
C ARG A 573 -9.81 -26.40 7.92
N ARG A 574 -10.05 -27.18 8.98
CA ARG A 574 -10.00 -28.65 8.92
C ARG A 574 -11.04 -29.21 7.96
N PHE A 575 -12.18 -28.56 7.85
CA PHE A 575 -13.33 -29.03 7.08
C PHE A 575 -13.64 -28.17 5.86
N ASN A 576 -12.68 -27.32 5.47
CA ASN A 576 -12.74 -26.51 4.26
C ASN A 576 -14.03 -25.66 4.17
N THR A 577 -14.36 -24.97 5.28
CA THR A 577 -15.50 -24.07 5.44
C THR A 577 -15.06 -22.78 6.14
N THR A 578 -15.98 -21.86 6.47
CA THR A 578 -15.67 -20.59 7.16
C THR A 578 -16.20 -20.58 8.60
N VAL A 579 -15.58 -19.75 9.44
CA VAL A 579 -16.04 -19.53 10.82
C VAL A 579 -17.47 -19.03 10.84
N ASP A 580 -17.80 -18.08 9.96
CA ASP A 580 -19.15 -17.54 9.85
C ASP A 580 -20.15 -18.57 9.35
N ALA A 581 -19.77 -19.47 8.45
CA ALA A 581 -20.64 -20.56 8.01
C ALA A 581 -20.93 -21.54 9.16
N ILE A 582 -19.93 -21.88 9.98
CA ILE A 582 -20.14 -22.70 11.19
C ILE A 582 -20.99 -21.94 12.21
N LYS A 583 -20.76 -20.65 12.44
CA LYS A 583 -21.53 -19.84 13.40
C LYS A 583 -22.98 -19.70 12.98
N ALA A 584 -23.22 -19.36 11.72
CA ALA A 584 -24.55 -19.23 11.15
C ALA A 584 -25.31 -20.56 11.23
N LEU A 585 -24.65 -21.67 10.88
CA LEU A 585 -25.25 -23.00 10.92
C LEU A 585 -25.57 -23.48 12.34
N ASN A 586 -24.81 -23.01 13.34
CA ASN A 586 -24.96 -23.42 14.75
C ASN A 586 -25.60 -22.36 15.65
N GLY A 587 -26.04 -21.22 15.10
CA GLY A 587 -26.59 -20.11 15.87
C GLY A 587 -25.64 -19.51 16.90
N LEU A 588 -24.33 -19.56 16.65
CA LEU A 588 -23.31 -19.06 17.59
C LEU A 588 -23.16 -17.55 17.45
N THR A 589 -23.23 -16.83 18.57
CA THR A 589 -23.02 -15.38 18.63
C THR A 589 -21.60 -15.00 19.03
N SER A 590 -20.73 -15.97 19.28
CA SER A 590 -19.32 -15.78 19.64
C SER A 590 -18.46 -16.96 19.17
N ASP A 591 -17.14 -16.79 19.21
CA ASP A 591 -16.19 -17.82 18.76
C ASP A 591 -15.80 -18.80 19.86
N LEU A 592 -16.41 -18.66 21.04
CA LEU A 592 -16.11 -19.48 22.20
C LEU A 592 -16.74 -20.86 22.06
N LEU A 593 -15.89 -21.89 22.04
CA LEU A 593 -16.31 -23.29 22.06
C LEU A 593 -16.11 -23.92 23.42
N SER A 594 -17.06 -24.77 23.81
CA SER A 594 -16.92 -25.62 25.01
C SER A 594 -16.49 -27.02 24.59
N VAL A 595 -15.47 -27.58 25.25
CA VAL A 595 -15.08 -28.98 25.02
C VAL A 595 -16.29 -29.90 25.26
N GLY A 596 -16.59 -30.76 24.29
CA GLY A 596 -17.77 -31.62 24.27
C GLY A 596 -19.01 -31.00 23.60
N GLN A 597 -18.96 -29.74 23.16
CA GLN A 597 -20.01 -29.11 22.35
C GLN A 597 -20.11 -29.80 20.99
N VAL A 598 -21.32 -30.04 20.49
CA VAL A 598 -21.55 -30.59 19.15
C VAL A 598 -21.88 -29.45 18.19
N LEU A 599 -21.16 -29.38 17.07
CA LEU A 599 -21.35 -28.41 16.00
C LEU A 599 -21.75 -29.12 14.70
N GLN A 600 -22.62 -28.52 13.93
CA GLN A 600 -22.83 -28.84 12.52
C GLN A 600 -21.78 -28.11 11.67
N ILE A 601 -21.03 -28.86 10.88
CA ILE A 601 -19.95 -28.32 10.05
C ILE A 601 -20.36 -28.47 8.58
N PRO A 602 -20.38 -27.39 7.80
CA PRO A 602 -20.61 -27.47 6.36
C PRO A 602 -19.58 -28.36 5.66
N GLU A 603 -20.05 -29.29 4.83
CA GLU A 603 -19.28 -30.03 3.83
C GLU A 603 -19.06 -29.13 2.62
N SER A 604 -17.82 -29.10 2.13
CA SER A 604 -17.43 -28.41 0.90
C SER A 604 -17.85 -29.14 -0.36
#